data_AF-A0A5D4TLI3-F1
#
_entry.id   AF-A0A5D4TLI3-F1
#
_cell.length_a   1.000
_cell.length_b   1.000
_cell.length_c   1.000
_cell.angle_alpha   90.00
_cell.angle_beta   90.00
_cell.angle_gamma   90.00
#
_symmetry.space_group_name_H-M   'P 1'
#
loop_
_entity.id
_entity.type
_entity.pdbx_description
1 polymer ?
#
loop_
_entity_poly.entity_id
_entity_poly.type
_entity_poly.pdbx_seq_one_letter_code
_entity_poly.pdbx_strand_id
1 'polypeptide(L)'
;MKRYLVGLIALLFLCSLAACSSEISETPKAEVKNEEKSSENKAEAEAEAKAKAEAEAKAKEEAEAKAKAEAEAKAKEEAEAKAKAEAEAKAKEEAEAKAKAEAEVKAKEEAEAKAKAEAAEEAKAVPASTGGSEVFANCTELRTKYPNGVASDHPAYQPKMDRDKDDYACER
;
A
#
# COMPACT_ATOMS: atom_id res chain seq x y z
N MET A 1 78.70 -25.75 71.06
CA MET A 1 77.97 -26.81 70.33
C MET A 1 77.51 -26.43 68.93
N LYS A 2 77.12 -25.18 68.65
CA LYS A 2 76.61 -24.75 67.32
C LYS A 2 77.65 -24.59 66.19
N ARG A 3 78.95 -24.67 66.46
CA ARG A 3 80.01 -24.63 65.43
C ARG A 3 80.38 -26.01 64.85
N TYR A 4 80.14 -27.09 65.60
CA TYR A 4 80.38 -28.46 65.14
C TYR A 4 79.26 -28.99 64.23
N LEU A 5 78.03 -28.48 64.40
CA LEU A 5 76.87 -28.88 63.61
C LEU A 5 76.93 -28.38 62.16
N VAL A 6 77.55 -27.22 61.91
CA VAL A 6 77.68 -26.65 60.56
C VAL A 6 78.78 -27.35 59.76
N GLY A 7 79.86 -27.80 60.41
CA GLY A 7 80.95 -28.54 59.77
C GLY A 7 80.59 -29.98 59.37
N LEU A 8 79.75 -30.66 60.15
CA LEU A 8 79.35 -32.05 59.88
C LEU A 8 78.37 -32.17 58.71
N ILE A 9 77.54 -31.14 58.49
CA ILE A 9 76.60 -31.08 57.35
C ILE A 9 77.36 -30.80 56.04
N ALA A 10 78.40 -29.96 56.07
CA ALA A 10 79.22 -29.69 54.88
C ALA A 10 80.06 -30.92 54.45
N LEU A 11 80.55 -31.71 55.41
CA LEU A 11 81.34 -32.92 55.13
C LEU A 11 80.46 -34.09 54.62
N LEU A 12 79.18 -34.12 55.00
CA LEU A 12 78.19 -35.06 54.44
C LEU A 12 77.76 -34.68 53.02
N PHE A 13 77.67 -33.38 52.68
CA PHE A 13 77.31 -32.93 51.33
C PHE A 13 78.43 -33.16 50.29
N LEU A 14 79.69 -33.11 50.71
CA LEU A 14 80.85 -33.38 49.84
C LEU A 14 81.12 -34.88 49.61
N CYS A 15 80.59 -35.78 50.45
CA CYS A 15 80.76 -37.23 50.29
C CYS A 15 79.74 -37.85 49.30
N SER A 16 78.56 -37.23 49.13
CA SER A 16 77.55 -37.71 48.16
C SER A 16 77.88 -37.39 46.69
N LEU A 17 78.82 -36.49 46.41
CA LEU A 17 79.20 -36.15 45.02
C LEU A 17 80.23 -37.12 44.41
N ALA A 18 80.82 -38.02 45.19
CA ALA A 18 81.95 -38.86 44.73
C ALA A 18 81.59 -40.33 44.42
N ALA A 19 80.31 -40.73 44.51
CA ALA A 19 79.90 -42.14 44.34
C ALA A 19 78.94 -42.40 43.17
N CYS A 20 78.84 -41.49 42.19
CA CYS A 20 78.07 -41.76 40.96
C CYS A 20 78.91 -41.46 39.72
N SER A 21 79.90 -42.33 39.48
CA SER A 21 80.61 -42.42 38.20
C SER A 21 81.16 -43.82 38.06
N SER A 22 80.30 -44.77 37.66
CA SER A 22 80.64 -45.94 36.84
C SER A 22 79.39 -46.78 36.60
N GLU A 23 78.62 -46.43 35.57
CA GLU A 23 77.90 -47.41 34.75
C GLU A 23 77.42 -46.70 33.48
N ILE A 24 78.33 -46.61 32.51
CA ILE A 24 77.97 -46.44 31.10
C ILE A 24 77.43 -47.81 30.68
N SER A 25 76.10 -47.90 30.56
CA SER A 25 75.45 -48.85 29.67
C SER A 25 74.75 -48.06 28.57
N GLU A 26 74.93 -48.55 27.35
CA GLU A 26 74.56 -47.91 26.11
C GLU A 26 73.02 -47.84 25.92
N THR A 27 72.60 -46.74 25.27
CA THR A 27 71.29 -46.48 24.60
C THR A 27 70.12 -45.90 25.43
N PRO A 28 69.20 -45.09 24.83
CA PRO A 28 69.16 -44.58 23.46
C PRO A 28 69.08 -43.04 23.37
N LYS A 29 69.92 -42.44 22.53
CA LYS A 29 69.82 -41.04 22.05
C LYS A 29 68.60 -40.81 21.11
N ALA A 30 67.62 -41.73 21.14
CA ALA A 30 66.44 -41.74 20.28
C ALA A 30 65.14 -41.28 20.99
N GLU A 31 65.08 -41.28 22.34
CA GLU A 31 63.83 -40.99 23.06
C GLU A 31 63.60 -39.50 23.34
N VAL A 32 64.64 -38.72 23.66
CA VAL A 32 64.51 -37.26 23.87
C VAL A 32 64.15 -36.51 22.57
N LYS A 33 64.59 -37.02 21.41
CA LYS A 33 64.22 -36.45 20.10
C LYS A 33 62.78 -36.81 19.68
N ASN A 34 62.15 -37.77 20.35
CA ASN A 34 60.78 -38.21 20.07
C ASN A 34 59.76 -37.38 20.87
N GLU A 35 60.06 -37.01 22.12
CA GLU A 35 59.17 -36.18 22.96
C GLU A 35 59.07 -34.72 22.47
N GLU A 36 60.18 -34.08 22.05
CA GLU A 36 60.13 -32.72 21.48
C GLU A 36 59.33 -32.71 20.16
N LYS A 37 59.57 -33.67 19.27
CA LYS A 37 58.87 -33.80 17.99
C LYS A 37 57.38 -34.14 18.16
N SER A 38 57.02 -34.86 19.23
CA SER A 38 55.65 -35.12 19.63
C SER A 38 54.96 -33.87 20.18
N SER A 39 55.68 -33.03 20.93
CA SER A 39 55.14 -31.77 21.47
C SER A 39 54.92 -30.69 20.40
N GLU A 40 55.83 -30.59 19.42
CA GLU A 40 55.73 -29.66 18.28
C GLU A 40 54.56 -30.04 17.36
N ASN A 41 54.41 -31.32 17.02
CA ASN A 41 53.27 -31.81 16.21
C ASN A 41 51.92 -31.58 16.91
N LYS A 42 51.87 -31.67 18.24
CA LYS A 42 50.63 -31.39 19.00
C LYS A 42 50.30 -29.90 18.99
N ALA A 43 51.28 -29.02 19.18
CA ALA A 43 51.08 -27.58 19.15
C ALA A 43 50.67 -27.09 17.75
N GLU A 44 51.25 -27.65 16.69
CA GLU A 44 50.88 -27.33 15.31
C GLU A 44 49.45 -27.81 14.97
N ALA A 45 49.07 -29.02 15.41
CA ALA A 45 47.71 -29.54 15.21
C ALA A 45 46.65 -28.74 15.98
N GLU A 46 46.93 -28.30 17.22
CA GLU A 46 46.03 -27.43 17.98
C GLU A 46 45.90 -26.03 17.36
N ALA A 47 47.00 -25.47 16.84
CA ALA A 47 46.99 -24.19 16.14
C ALA A 47 46.20 -24.27 14.82
N GLU A 48 46.40 -25.33 14.02
CA GLU A 48 45.67 -25.54 12.78
C GLU A 48 44.17 -25.78 13.03
N ALA A 49 43.82 -26.57 14.05
CA ALA A 49 42.42 -26.80 14.44
C ALA A 49 41.73 -25.50 14.88
N LYS A 50 42.42 -24.66 15.67
CA LYS A 50 41.90 -23.37 16.10
C LYS A 50 41.73 -22.41 14.93
N ALA A 51 42.71 -22.33 14.02
CA ALA A 51 42.63 -21.49 12.83
C ALA A 51 41.49 -21.91 11.90
N LYS A 52 41.28 -23.23 11.70
CA LYS A 52 40.14 -23.74 10.93
C LYS A 52 38.79 -23.43 11.60
N ALA A 53 38.69 -23.61 12.91
CA ALA A 53 37.47 -23.30 13.65
C ALA A 53 37.12 -21.79 13.60
N GLU A 54 38.12 -20.92 13.75
CA GLU A 54 37.92 -19.47 13.64
C GLU A 54 37.54 -19.03 12.21
N ALA A 55 38.15 -19.65 11.19
CA ALA A 55 37.81 -19.38 9.79
C ALA A 55 36.38 -19.86 9.45
N GLU A 56 35.98 -21.04 9.91
CA GLU A 56 34.63 -21.56 9.70
C GLU A 56 33.57 -20.73 10.45
N ALA A 57 33.87 -20.29 11.69
CA ALA A 57 32.99 -19.42 12.45
C ALA A 57 32.77 -18.07 11.77
N LYS A 58 33.85 -17.42 11.29
CA LYS A 58 33.76 -16.17 10.54
C LYS A 58 33.00 -16.34 9.24
N ALA A 59 33.25 -17.41 8.49
CA ALA A 59 32.54 -17.68 7.24
C ALA A 59 31.02 -17.89 7.47
N LYS A 60 30.64 -18.58 8.56
CA LYS A 60 29.22 -18.74 8.93
C LYS A 60 28.58 -17.43 9.35
N GLU A 61 29.27 -16.62 10.15
CA GLU A 61 28.76 -15.31 10.59
C GLU A 61 28.57 -14.36 9.41
N GLU A 62 29.53 -14.27 8.49
CA GLU A 62 29.41 -13.45 7.27
C GLU A 62 28.29 -13.94 6.35
N ALA A 63 28.14 -15.26 6.19
CA ALA A 63 27.05 -15.84 5.40
C ALA A 63 25.68 -15.54 6.02
N GLU A 64 25.53 -15.65 7.34
CA GLU A 64 24.28 -15.34 8.05
C GLU A 64 23.97 -13.84 7.99
N ALA A 65 24.96 -12.98 8.20
CA ALA A 65 24.81 -11.53 8.09
C ALA A 65 24.38 -11.11 6.69
N LYS A 66 25.00 -11.67 5.65
CA LYS A 66 24.62 -11.40 4.26
C LYS A 66 23.21 -11.91 3.94
N ALA A 67 22.86 -13.11 4.38
CA ALA A 67 21.51 -13.66 4.18
C ALA A 67 20.43 -12.81 4.87
N LYS A 68 20.68 -12.33 6.09
CA LYS A 68 19.76 -11.41 6.80
C LYS A 68 19.64 -10.07 6.07
N ALA A 69 20.75 -9.48 5.63
CA ALA A 69 20.74 -8.22 4.91
C ALA A 69 19.98 -8.32 3.58
N GLU A 70 20.19 -9.39 2.82
CA GLU A 70 19.46 -9.63 1.56
C GLU A 70 17.97 -9.87 1.80
N ALA A 71 17.61 -10.62 2.84
CA ALA A 71 16.21 -10.84 3.21
C ALA A 71 15.51 -9.55 3.64
N GLU A 72 16.16 -8.71 4.46
CA GLU A 72 15.63 -7.43 4.90
C GLU A 72 15.49 -6.45 3.73
N ALA A 73 16.47 -6.40 2.82
CA ALA A 73 16.41 -5.56 1.62
C ALA A 73 15.23 -5.96 0.72
N LYS A 74 15.06 -7.25 0.44
CA LYS A 74 13.92 -7.75 -0.36
C LYS A 74 12.58 -7.47 0.32
N ALA A 75 12.49 -7.65 1.63
CA ALA A 75 11.25 -7.35 2.37
C ALA A 75 10.89 -5.86 2.32
N LYS A 76 11.88 -4.96 2.43
CA LYS A 76 11.66 -3.52 2.28
C LYS A 76 11.24 -3.14 0.86
N GLU A 77 11.90 -3.69 -0.16
CA GLU A 77 11.56 -3.43 -1.56
C GLU A 77 10.14 -3.91 -1.89
N GLU A 78 9.76 -5.11 -1.45
CA GLU A 78 8.41 -5.65 -1.66
C GLU A 78 7.34 -4.81 -0.93
N ALA A 79 7.62 -4.39 0.31
CA ALA A 79 6.72 -3.54 1.07
C ALA A 79 6.53 -2.16 0.41
N GLU A 80 7.62 -1.54 -0.08
CA GLU A 80 7.56 -0.27 -0.79
C GLU A 80 6.81 -0.39 -2.12
N ALA A 81 7.05 -1.47 -2.88
CA ALA A 81 6.35 -1.73 -4.13
C ALA A 81 4.84 -1.92 -3.91
N LYS A 82 4.45 -2.69 -2.89
CA LYS A 82 3.04 -2.86 -2.49
C LYS A 82 2.40 -1.54 -2.08
N ALA A 83 3.07 -0.76 -1.24
CA ALA A 83 2.56 0.54 -0.78
C ALA A 83 2.35 1.52 -1.95
N LYS A 84 3.29 1.57 -2.92
CA LYS A 84 3.15 2.39 -4.12
C LYS A 84 1.99 1.92 -5.01
N ALA A 85 1.87 0.61 -5.23
CA ALA A 85 0.78 0.05 -6.03
C ALA A 85 -0.60 0.33 -5.41
N GLU A 86 -0.74 0.17 -4.10
CA GLU A 86 -1.99 0.49 -3.40
C GLU A 86 -2.32 1.98 -3.43
N ALA A 87 -1.32 2.86 -3.26
CA ALA A 87 -1.51 4.30 -3.34
C ALA A 87 -1.95 4.73 -4.75
N GLU A 88 -1.32 4.18 -5.79
CA GLU A 88 -1.69 4.47 -7.18
C GLU A 88 -3.09 3.96 -7.53
N ALA A 89 -3.46 2.76 -7.07
CA ALA A 89 -4.79 2.20 -7.27
C ALA A 89 -5.87 3.07 -6.62
N LYS A 90 -5.67 3.48 -5.36
CA LYS A 90 -6.60 4.39 -4.66
C LYS A 90 -6.72 5.75 -5.34
N ALA A 91 -5.60 6.32 -5.80
CA ALA A 91 -5.61 7.60 -6.51
C ALA A 91 -6.39 7.52 -7.84
N LYS A 92 -6.24 6.41 -8.58
CA LYS A 92 -7.00 6.16 -9.82
C LYS A 92 -8.49 6.00 -9.55
N GLU A 93 -8.86 5.22 -8.54
CA GLU A 93 -10.26 5.01 -8.15
C GLU A 93 -10.92 6.33 -7.71
N GLU A 94 -10.24 7.13 -6.88
CA GLU A 94 -10.77 8.43 -6.46
C GLU A 94 -10.93 9.42 -7.62
N ALA A 95 -9.97 9.45 -8.55
CA ALA A 95 -10.05 10.28 -9.75
C ALA A 95 -11.20 9.86 -10.67
N GLU A 96 -11.40 8.55 -10.88
CA GLU A 96 -12.50 8.03 -11.68
C GLU A 96 -13.87 8.31 -11.03
N ALA A 97 -13.98 8.15 -9.70
CA ALA A 97 -15.18 8.46 -8.95
C ALA A 97 -15.55 9.95 -9.05
N LYS A 98 -14.57 10.85 -8.90
CA LYS A 98 -14.77 12.29 -9.07
C LYS A 98 -15.21 12.64 -10.50
N ALA A 99 -14.54 12.09 -11.51
CA ALA A 99 -14.89 12.34 -12.91
C ALA A 99 -16.32 11.87 -13.24
N LYS A 100 -16.74 10.71 -12.72
CA LYS A 100 -18.11 10.22 -12.88
C LYS A 100 -19.13 11.11 -12.19
N ALA A 101 -18.85 11.55 -10.96
CA ALA A 101 -19.73 12.44 -10.21
C ALA A 101 -19.89 13.80 -10.90
N GLU A 102 -18.80 14.40 -11.38
CA GLU A 102 -18.83 15.67 -12.12
C GLU A 102 -19.60 15.53 -13.44
N ALA A 103 -19.40 14.42 -14.17
CA ALA A 103 -20.15 14.15 -15.40
C ALA A 103 -21.66 13.98 -15.14
N GLU A 104 -22.04 13.30 -14.06
CA GLU A 104 -23.45 13.12 -13.69
C GLU A 104 -24.11 14.46 -13.31
N VAL A 105 -23.44 15.31 -12.53
CA VAL A 105 -23.94 16.65 -12.18
C VAL A 105 -24.12 17.48 -13.44
N LYS A 106 -23.12 17.53 -14.31
CA LYS A 106 -23.19 18.29 -15.56
C LYS A 106 -24.33 17.80 -16.47
N ALA A 107 -24.51 16.48 -16.59
CA ALA A 107 -25.60 15.91 -17.38
C ALA A 107 -26.99 16.28 -16.81
N LYS A 108 -27.14 16.30 -15.47
CA LYS A 108 -28.39 16.73 -14.83
C LYS A 108 -28.66 18.22 -15.04
N GLU A 109 -27.64 19.07 -14.90
CA GLU A 109 -27.77 20.51 -15.14
C GLU A 109 -28.11 20.81 -16.61
N GLU A 110 -27.46 20.15 -17.57
CA GLU A 110 -27.79 20.29 -19.00
C GLU A 110 -29.22 19.81 -19.32
N ALA A 111 -29.66 18.69 -18.72
CA ALA A 111 -31.02 18.20 -18.90
C ALA A 111 -32.07 19.15 -18.30
N GLU A 112 -31.82 19.70 -17.10
CA GLU A 112 -32.71 20.66 -16.47
C GLU A 112 -32.77 21.98 -17.26
N ALA A 113 -31.63 22.47 -17.74
CA ALA A 113 -31.57 23.67 -18.57
C ALA A 113 -32.35 23.48 -19.88
N LYS A 114 -32.22 22.31 -20.52
CA LYS A 114 -32.97 22.00 -21.74
C LYS A 114 -34.48 21.91 -21.47
N ALA A 115 -34.90 21.23 -20.40
CA ALA A 115 -36.30 21.14 -20.03
C ALA A 115 -36.92 22.52 -19.72
N LYS A 116 -36.17 23.40 -19.03
CA LYS A 116 -36.60 24.78 -18.78
C LYS A 116 -36.70 25.61 -20.06
N ALA A 117 -35.77 25.42 -21.00
CA ALA A 117 -35.82 26.09 -22.30
C ALA A 117 -37.01 25.64 -23.15
N GLU A 118 -37.28 24.32 -23.19
CA GLU A 118 -38.43 23.76 -23.90
C GLU A 118 -39.76 24.23 -23.28
N ALA A 119 -39.88 24.24 -21.96
CA ALA A 119 -41.07 24.77 -21.28
C ALA A 119 -41.27 26.28 -21.53
N ALA A 120 -40.18 27.06 -21.63
CA ALA A 120 -40.25 28.48 -21.94
C ALA A 120 -40.63 28.76 -23.41
N GLU A 121 -40.19 27.92 -24.34
CA GLU A 121 -40.63 27.95 -25.74
C GLU A 121 -42.12 27.58 -25.86
N GLU A 122 -42.56 26.52 -25.18
CA GLU A 122 -43.95 26.10 -25.18
C GLU A 122 -44.87 27.18 -24.57
N ALA A 123 -44.43 27.82 -23.48
CA ALA A 123 -45.13 28.96 -22.88
C ALA A 123 -45.22 30.20 -23.79
N LYS A 124 -44.30 30.35 -24.76
CA LYS A 124 -44.38 31.41 -25.78
C LYS A 124 -45.19 31.02 -27.00
N ALA A 125 -45.32 29.71 -27.27
CA ALA A 125 -46.08 29.18 -28.40
C ALA A 125 -47.59 29.15 -28.12
N VAL A 126 -48.01 29.19 -26.86
CA VAL A 126 -49.41 29.51 -26.53
C VAL A 126 -49.62 31.00 -26.80
N PRO A 127 -50.45 31.41 -27.79
CA PRO A 127 -50.75 32.82 -27.95
C PRO A 127 -51.40 33.29 -26.66
N ALA A 128 -50.76 34.23 -25.97
CA ALA A 128 -51.37 34.95 -24.88
C ALA A 128 -52.70 35.49 -25.42
N SER A 129 -53.79 34.85 -25.01
CA SER A 129 -55.15 35.24 -25.33
C SER A 129 -55.43 36.56 -24.61
N THR A 130 -54.90 37.64 -25.18
CA THR A 130 -55.17 39.02 -24.80
C THR A 130 -56.37 39.56 -25.57
N GLY A 131 -57.25 38.68 -26.05
CA GLY A 131 -58.59 39.07 -26.47
C GLY A 131 -59.43 39.21 -25.21
N GLY A 132 -59.83 40.44 -24.88
CA GLY A 132 -60.77 40.66 -23.78
C GLY A 132 -61.99 39.74 -23.93
N SER A 133 -62.49 39.20 -22.82
CA SER A 133 -63.65 38.31 -22.85
C SER A 133 -64.86 39.05 -23.43
N GLU A 134 -65.22 38.73 -24.68
CA GLU A 134 -66.39 39.27 -25.33
C GLU A 134 -67.61 38.45 -24.91
N VAL A 135 -68.43 38.99 -24.01
CA VAL A 135 -69.66 38.34 -23.54
C VAL A 135 -70.82 38.72 -24.46
N PHE A 136 -71.31 37.76 -25.24
CA PHE A 136 -72.51 37.86 -26.07
C PHE A 136 -73.76 37.46 -25.29
N ALA A 137 -74.93 38.02 -25.60
CA ALA A 137 -76.17 37.67 -24.91
C ALA A 137 -76.73 36.29 -25.35
N ASN A 138 -76.49 35.89 -26.60
CA ASN A 138 -76.97 34.62 -27.17
C ASN A 138 -76.14 34.21 -28.41
N CYS A 139 -76.37 32.99 -28.90
CA CYS A 139 -75.70 32.46 -30.09
C CYS A 139 -75.96 33.23 -31.40
N THR A 140 -77.05 33.99 -31.49
CA THR A 140 -77.37 34.78 -32.69
C THR A 140 -76.44 35.98 -32.81
N GLU A 141 -76.18 36.67 -31.70
CA GLU A 141 -75.19 37.77 -31.67
C GLU A 141 -73.78 37.23 -31.90
N LEU A 142 -73.45 36.10 -31.25
CA LEU A 142 -72.14 35.47 -31.39
C LEU A 142 -71.87 35.06 -32.84
N ARG A 143 -72.84 34.41 -33.53
CA ARG A 143 -72.71 34.03 -34.95
C ARG A 143 -72.67 35.20 -35.93
N THR A 144 -73.01 36.41 -35.49
CA THR A 144 -72.84 37.61 -36.32
C THR A 144 -71.36 37.98 -36.46
N LYS A 145 -70.56 37.76 -35.40
CA LYS A 145 -69.10 37.91 -35.45
C LYS A 145 -68.37 36.63 -35.82
N TYR A 146 -68.83 35.48 -35.32
CA TYR A 146 -68.20 34.17 -35.47
C TYR A 146 -69.20 33.17 -36.09
N PRO A 147 -69.42 33.21 -37.42
CA PRO A 147 -70.52 32.50 -38.09
C PRO A 147 -70.48 30.98 -37.95
N ASN A 148 -69.31 30.42 -37.67
CA ASN A 148 -69.13 28.99 -37.48
C ASN A 148 -69.25 28.56 -36.01
N GLY A 149 -69.38 29.49 -35.05
CA GLY A 149 -69.24 29.21 -33.62
C GLY A 149 -67.83 29.49 -33.10
N VAL A 150 -67.57 29.22 -31.83
CA VAL A 150 -66.28 29.45 -31.16
C VAL A 150 -65.88 28.26 -30.30
N ALA A 151 -64.61 27.85 -30.37
CA ALA A 151 -64.06 26.77 -29.54
C ALA A 151 -63.85 27.21 -28.08
N SER A 152 -63.68 26.24 -27.17
CA SER A 152 -63.54 26.46 -25.72
C SER A 152 -62.36 27.34 -25.31
N ASP A 153 -61.34 27.43 -26.16
CA ASP A 153 -60.15 28.27 -26.00
C ASP A 153 -60.37 29.73 -26.45
N HIS A 154 -61.49 30.02 -27.13
CA HIS A 154 -61.78 31.35 -27.66
C HIS A 154 -62.32 32.29 -26.55
N PRO A 155 -61.90 33.58 -26.48
CA PRO A 155 -62.35 34.54 -25.45
C PRO A 155 -63.87 34.77 -25.36
N ALA A 156 -64.58 34.48 -26.45
CA ALA A 156 -66.03 34.60 -26.56
C ALA A 156 -66.79 33.33 -26.13
N TYR A 157 -66.09 32.24 -25.79
CA TYR A 157 -66.72 30.98 -25.42
C TYR A 157 -67.51 31.13 -24.11
N GLN A 158 -68.73 30.62 -24.15
CA GLN A 158 -69.61 30.57 -22.98
C GLN A 158 -70.15 29.15 -22.83
N PRO A 159 -69.87 28.45 -21.71
CA PRO A 159 -70.38 27.08 -21.49
C PRO A 159 -71.90 26.96 -21.54
N LYS A 160 -72.63 28.06 -21.34
CA LYS A 160 -74.10 28.11 -21.45
C LYS A 160 -74.60 28.04 -22.90
N MET A 161 -73.73 28.34 -23.87
CA MET A 161 -74.04 28.40 -25.30
C MET A 161 -73.58 27.16 -26.07
N ASP A 162 -72.75 26.33 -25.44
CA ASP A 162 -72.38 24.98 -25.88
C ASP A 162 -73.47 24.00 -25.41
N ARG A 163 -74.33 23.59 -26.33
CA ARG A 163 -75.56 22.85 -26.01
C ARG A 163 -75.27 21.37 -25.76
N ASP A 164 -74.30 20.83 -26.48
CA ASP A 164 -73.94 19.43 -26.60
C ASP A 164 -72.64 19.07 -25.88
N LYS A 165 -71.93 20.07 -25.35
CA LYS A 165 -70.73 19.95 -24.51
C LYS A 165 -69.57 19.32 -25.26
N ASP A 166 -69.40 19.73 -26.50
CA ASP A 166 -68.33 19.28 -27.39
C ASP A 166 -67.11 20.23 -27.37
N ASP A 167 -67.09 21.17 -26.41
CA ASP A 167 -66.11 22.24 -26.32
C ASP A 167 -66.22 23.26 -27.47
N TYR A 168 -67.40 23.37 -28.09
CA TYR A 168 -67.67 24.29 -29.19
C TYR A 168 -69.02 25.03 -29.03
N ALA A 169 -68.98 26.34 -28.76
CA ALA A 169 -70.19 27.13 -28.56
C ALA A 169 -70.81 27.60 -29.88
N CYS A 170 -72.14 27.46 -29.97
CA CYS A 170 -72.96 28.00 -31.06
C CYS A 170 -72.61 27.49 -32.46
N GLU A 171 -72.22 26.21 -32.58
CA GLU A 171 -72.16 25.52 -33.87
C GLU A 171 -73.54 25.46 -34.57
N ARG A 172 -73.52 25.06 -35.85
CA ARG A 172 -74.63 25.22 -36.79
C ARG A 172 -75.52 23.99 -36.91
#